data_AF-A0A8G1M584-F1
#
_entry.id   AF-A0A8G1M584-F1
#
_cell.length_a   1.000
_cell.length_b   1.000
_cell.length_c   1.000
_cell.angle_alpha   90.00
_cell.angle_beta   90.00
_cell.angle_gamma   90.00
#
_symmetry.space_group_name_H-M   'P 1'
#
loop_
_entity.id
_entity.type
_entity.pdbx_description
1 polymer ?
#
loop_
_entity_poly.entity_id
_entity_poly.type
_entity_poly.pdbx_seq_one_letter_code
_entity_poly.pdbx_strand_id
1 'polypeptide(L)'
;MEDRSEKDQPDVDEVLDELTDLRDSVEDDRQREQVDKTISLVTQLPRRERIRRRIGKYTTRDAAETFVGGIIFSLPLLVEDGVFDIAEHFTTTQVLNVPVFLIANVLFIVLVTVGLVYWADFRRVDVSKPILGFIPRRLFGILCISFMVATGMTLLWGRAFDGDPTNIEVIGRITIIWAAAAFGGAIGDILPGESQGKDLAPENF
;
A
#
# COMPACT_ATOMS: atom_id res chain seq x y z
N MET A 1 -27.02 17.05 -27.18
CA MET A 1 -25.88 16.53 -27.95
C MET A 1 -24.68 17.32 -27.44
N GLU A 2 -23.78 16.84 -26.58
CA GLU A 2 -23.26 15.49 -26.36
C GLU A 2 -22.65 15.49 -24.96
N ASP A 3 -23.25 14.74 -24.03
CA ASP A 3 -22.66 14.42 -22.73
C ASP A 3 -21.99 13.05 -22.89
N ARG A 4 -20.73 13.05 -23.31
CA ARG A 4 -19.92 11.82 -23.38
C ARG A 4 -19.15 11.73 -22.07
N SER A 5 -19.83 11.12 -21.10
CA SER A 5 -19.24 10.54 -19.89
C SER A 5 -17.87 9.94 -20.20
N GLU A 6 -16.88 10.41 -19.44
CA GLU A 6 -15.57 9.80 -19.27
C GLU A 6 -15.79 8.38 -18.71
N LYS A 7 -16.13 7.45 -19.61
CA LYS A 7 -16.36 6.05 -19.27
C LYS A 7 -15.03 5.46 -18.84
N ASP A 8 -15.03 5.00 -17.60
CA ASP A 8 -14.15 3.96 -17.08
C ASP A 8 -13.89 2.94 -18.19
N GLN A 9 -12.62 2.75 -18.55
CA GLN A 9 -12.31 1.78 -19.60
C GLN A 9 -12.63 0.39 -19.04
N PRO A 10 -13.56 -0.37 -19.64
CA PRO A 10 -14.05 -1.61 -19.05
C PRO A 10 -12.90 -2.60 -18.86
N ASP A 11 -12.89 -3.27 -17.70
CA ASP A 11 -11.88 -4.29 -17.39
C ASP A 11 -12.06 -5.47 -18.35
N VAL A 12 -10.98 -6.22 -18.59
CA VAL A 12 -11.00 -7.36 -19.51
C VAL A 12 -11.99 -8.43 -19.04
N ASP A 13 -12.18 -8.56 -17.72
CA ASP A 13 -13.15 -9.49 -17.15
C ASP A 13 -14.60 -9.03 -17.44
N GLU A 14 -14.88 -7.73 -17.32
CA GLU A 14 -16.18 -7.13 -17.69
C GLU A 14 -16.47 -7.27 -19.20
N VAL A 15 -15.45 -7.08 -20.05
CA VAL A 15 -15.57 -7.30 -21.49
C VAL A 15 -15.80 -8.78 -21.82
N LEU A 16 -15.23 -9.71 -21.04
CA LEU A 16 -15.47 -11.15 -21.22
C LEU A 16 -16.87 -11.57 -20.79
N ASP A 17 -17.39 -10.98 -19.72
CA ASP A 17 -18.77 -11.20 -19.27
C ASP A 17 -19.76 -10.66 -20.32
N GLU A 18 -19.56 -9.44 -20.81
CA GLU A 18 -20.41 -8.84 -21.86
C GLU A 18 -20.37 -9.65 -23.16
N LEU A 19 -19.21 -10.19 -23.55
CA LEU A 19 -19.08 -11.07 -24.72
C LEU A 19 -19.77 -12.44 -24.51
N THR A 20 -19.78 -12.95 -23.28
CA THR A 20 -20.45 -14.21 -22.94
C THR A 20 -21.97 -14.05 -22.99
N ASP A 21 -22.48 -12.96 -22.43
CA ASP A 21 -23.91 -12.59 -22.53
C ASP A 21 -24.35 -12.37 -23.99
N LEU A 22 -23.48 -11.76 -24.79
CA LEU A 22 -23.73 -11.59 -26.22
C LEU A 22 -23.77 -12.93 -26.98
N ARG A 23 -22.89 -13.89 -26.65
CA ARG A 23 -22.92 -15.24 -27.25
C ARG A 23 -24.24 -15.95 -26.96
N ASP A 24 -24.70 -15.86 -25.72
CA ASP A 24 -25.88 -16.59 -25.25
C ASP A 24 -27.19 -15.98 -25.78
N SER A 25 -27.17 -14.70 -26.17
CA SER A 25 -28.31 -13.99 -26.79
C SER A 25 -28.38 -14.13 -28.32
N VAL A 26 -27.34 -14.63 -28.97
CA VAL A 26 -27.29 -14.78 -30.44
C VAL A 26 -27.90 -16.11 -30.86
N GLU A 27 -28.86 -16.05 -31.80
CA GLU A 27 -29.55 -17.23 -32.33
C GLU A 27 -28.86 -17.86 -33.55
N ASP A 28 -28.06 -17.08 -34.29
CA ASP A 28 -27.36 -17.50 -35.53
C ASP A 28 -26.00 -18.16 -35.26
N ASP A 29 -25.76 -19.32 -35.88
CA ASP A 29 -24.53 -20.10 -35.67
C ASP A 29 -23.26 -19.41 -36.18
N ARG A 30 -23.34 -18.60 -37.25
CA ARG A 30 -22.15 -17.87 -37.74
C ARG A 30 -21.78 -16.72 -36.81
N GLN A 31 -22.79 -16.05 -36.26
CA GLN A 31 -22.58 -14.98 -35.29
C GLN A 31 -21.99 -15.54 -33.98
N ARG A 32 -22.46 -16.70 -33.49
CA ARG A 32 -21.83 -17.37 -32.32
C ARG A 32 -20.37 -17.70 -32.56
N GLU A 33 -20.03 -18.25 -33.72
CA GLU A 33 -18.63 -18.58 -34.06
C GLU A 33 -17.72 -17.33 -34.05
N GLN A 34 -18.28 -16.18 -34.42
CA GLN A 34 -17.55 -14.91 -34.43
C GLN A 34 -17.36 -14.33 -33.02
N VAL A 35 -18.33 -14.50 -32.13
CA VAL A 35 -18.19 -14.15 -30.70
C VAL A 35 -17.18 -15.07 -30.02
N ASP A 36 -17.22 -16.38 -30.27
CA ASP A 36 -16.26 -17.35 -29.73
C ASP A 36 -14.82 -17.07 -30.17
N LYS A 37 -14.62 -16.70 -31.45
CA LYS A 37 -13.30 -16.25 -31.93
C LYS A 37 -12.81 -15.02 -31.18
N THR A 38 -13.69 -14.06 -30.92
CA THR A 38 -13.36 -12.82 -30.20
C THR A 38 -12.99 -13.11 -28.74
N ILE A 39 -13.79 -13.94 -28.05
CA ILE A 39 -13.48 -14.44 -26.70
C ILE A 39 -12.12 -15.14 -26.70
N SER A 40 -11.83 -16.00 -27.69
CA SER A 40 -10.54 -16.70 -27.79
C SER A 40 -9.35 -15.75 -27.96
N LEU A 41 -9.51 -14.66 -28.73
CA LEU A 41 -8.47 -13.66 -28.96
C LEU A 41 -8.21 -12.83 -27.70
N VAL A 42 -9.27 -12.39 -27.03
CA VAL A 42 -9.17 -11.68 -25.74
C VAL A 42 -8.54 -12.61 -24.69
N THR A 43 -8.91 -13.90 -24.68
CA THR A 43 -8.37 -14.92 -23.77
C THR A 43 -6.88 -15.17 -23.99
N GLN A 44 -6.43 -15.18 -25.26
CA GLN A 44 -5.03 -15.39 -25.64
C GLN A 44 -4.13 -14.16 -25.46
N LEU A 45 -4.70 -12.98 -25.19
CA LEU A 45 -3.88 -11.83 -24.81
C LEU A 45 -3.03 -12.20 -23.60
N PRO A 46 -1.68 -12.10 -23.72
CA PRO A 46 -0.78 -12.55 -22.69
C PRO A 46 -1.16 -11.86 -21.38
N ARG A 47 -1.35 -12.66 -20.32
CA ARG A 47 -1.65 -12.23 -18.94
C ARG A 47 -0.80 -11.01 -18.49
N ARG A 48 0.39 -10.87 -19.07
CA ARG A 48 1.35 -9.77 -18.93
C ARG A 48 0.78 -8.37 -19.28
N GLU A 49 -0.12 -8.24 -20.23
CA GLU A 49 -0.75 -6.94 -20.58
C GLU A 49 -1.98 -6.62 -19.72
N ARG A 50 -2.73 -7.65 -19.27
CA ARG A 50 -3.83 -7.50 -18.30
C ARG A 50 -3.34 -7.04 -16.94
N ILE A 51 -2.18 -7.54 -16.52
CA ILE A 51 -1.51 -7.15 -15.28
C ILE A 51 -0.94 -5.71 -15.36
N ARG A 52 -0.54 -5.22 -16.55
CA ARG A 52 0.12 -3.91 -16.71
C ARG A 52 -0.78 -2.70 -16.38
N ARG A 53 -2.11 -2.82 -16.56
CA ARG A 53 -3.08 -1.74 -16.24
C ARG A 53 -3.46 -1.68 -14.76
N ARG A 54 -3.32 -2.80 -14.02
CA ARG A 54 -3.73 -2.93 -12.61
C ARG A 54 -2.65 -2.51 -11.58
N ILE A 55 -1.43 -2.17 -12.03
CA ILE A 55 -0.25 -1.93 -11.16
C ILE A 55 -0.05 -0.43 -10.77
N GLY A 56 -0.95 0.48 -11.18
CA GLY A 56 -0.73 1.92 -11.01
C GLY A 56 -1.38 2.61 -9.80
N LYS A 57 -2.33 1.98 -9.10
CA LYS A 57 -3.25 2.69 -8.21
C LYS A 57 -3.24 2.11 -6.79
N TYR A 58 -2.82 2.94 -5.84
CA TYR A 58 -3.01 2.69 -4.40
C TYR A 58 -4.45 3.08 -4.07
N THR A 59 -5.27 2.11 -3.69
CA THR A 59 -6.72 2.29 -3.50
C THR A 59 -7.09 2.59 -2.04
N THR A 60 -8.33 3.03 -1.78
CA THR A 60 -8.85 3.16 -0.40
C THR A 60 -8.75 1.86 0.41
N ARG A 61 -8.83 0.70 -0.25
CA ARG A 61 -8.72 -0.60 0.40
C ARG A 61 -7.31 -0.88 0.89
N ASP A 62 -6.31 -0.64 0.04
CA ASP A 62 -4.88 -0.77 0.39
C ASP A 62 -4.52 0.11 1.59
N ALA A 63 -5.10 1.31 1.66
CA ALA A 63 -5.00 2.21 2.80
C ALA A 63 -5.62 1.62 4.08
N ALA A 64 -6.80 1.01 3.97
CA ALA A 64 -7.46 0.34 5.10
C ALA A 64 -6.71 -0.93 5.55
N GLU A 65 -6.18 -1.73 4.63
CA GLU A 65 -5.38 -2.92 4.93
C GLU A 65 -4.05 -2.54 5.58
N THR A 66 -3.40 -1.49 5.08
CA THR A 66 -2.23 -0.88 5.72
C THR A 66 -2.56 -0.44 7.15
N PHE A 67 -3.68 0.24 7.34
CA PHE A 67 -4.11 0.75 8.63
C PHE A 67 -4.38 -0.39 9.64
N VAL A 68 -5.16 -1.41 9.23
CA VAL A 68 -5.51 -2.56 10.07
C VAL A 68 -4.27 -3.40 10.39
N GLY A 69 -3.44 -3.70 9.39
CA GLY A 69 -2.17 -4.39 9.59
C GLY A 69 -1.26 -3.60 10.53
N GLY A 70 -1.22 -2.27 10.37
CA GLY A 70 -0.46 -1.39 11.22
C GLY A 70 -0.85 -1.53 12.69
N ILE A 71 -2.15 -1.41 12.99
CA ILE A 71 -2.73 -1.54 14.34
C ILE A 71 -2.41 -2.89 14.96
N ILE A 72 -2.70 -3.99 14.26
CA ILE A 72 -2.58 -5.35 14.83
C ILE A 72 -1.14 -5.64 15.24
N PHE A 73 -0.18 -5.23 14.40
CA PHE A 73 1.24 -5.49 14.65
C PHE A 73 1.86 -4.50 15.65
N SER A 74 1.30 -3.30 15.82
CA SER A 74 1.79 -2.34 16.80
C SER A 74 1.27 -2.57 18.22
N LEU A 75 0.12 -3.23 18.39
CA LEU A 75 -0.48 -3.45 19.71
C LEU A 75 0.44 -4.14 20.72
N PRO A 76 1.17 -5.23 20.40
CA PRO A 76 2.06 -5.87 21.37
C PRO A 76 3.15 -4.92 21.88
N LEU A 77 3.77 -4.16 20.97
CA LEU A 77 4.79 -3.16 21.29
C LEU A 77 4.23 -2.00 22.08
N LEU A 78 2.98 -1.59 21.80
CA LEU A 78 2.33 -0.51 22.52
C LEU A 78 2.06 -0.86 23.98
N VAL A 79 2.02 -2.15 24.35
CA VAL A 79 1.81 -2.59 25.74
C VAL A 79 3.15 -2.80 26.45
N GLU A 80 4.23 -3.03 25.71
CA GLU A 80 5.54 -3.38 26.24
C GLU A 80 6.37 -2.15 26.61
N ASP A 81 7.03 -2.22 27.77
CA ASP A 81 7.84 -1.09 28.26
C ASP A 81 9.23 -1.03 27.61
N GLY A 82 9.69 -2.13 26.99
CA GLY A 82 10.98 -2.16 26.29
C GLY A 82 11.09 -1.16 25.13
N VAL A 83 9.95 -0.66 24.61
CA VAL A 83 9.93 0.43 23.63
C VAL A 83 10.55 1.72 24.19
N PHE A 84 10.35 1.97 25.49
CA PHE A 84 10.90 3.13 26.18
C PHE A 84 12.42 3.04 26.32
N ASP A 85 12.93 1.87 26.73
CA ASP A 85 14.38 1.63 26.87
C ASP A 85 15.11 1.80 25.52
N ILE A 86 14.51 1.30 24.44
CA ILE A 86 15.08 1.45 23.08
C ILE A 86 15.04 2.93 22.65
N ALA A 87 13.96 3.65 22.95
CA ALA A 87 13.85 5.07 22.64
C ALA A 87 14.88 5.91 23.42
N GLU A 88 15.11 5.59 24.69
CA GLU A 88 16.16 6.20 25.51
C GLU A 88 17.56 5.90 24.93
N HIS A 89 17.80 4.68 24.45
CA HIS A 89 19.06 4.35 23.79
C HIS A 89 19.33 5.23 22.56
N PHE A 90 18.28 5.54 21.79
CA PHE A 90 18.38 6.42 20.62
C PHE A 90 18.74 7.86 20.98
N THR A 91 18.30 8.36 22.15
CA THR A 91 18.56 9.74 22.58
C THR A 91 19.90 9.89 23.28
N THR A 92 20.30 8.89 24.07
CA THR A 92 21.55 8.87 24.84
C THR A 92 22.77 8.64 23.96
N THR A 93 22.63 7.86 22.90
CA THR A 93 23.76 7.52 22.03
C THR A 93 23.88 8.50 20.87
N GLN A 94 24.65 9.56 21.10
CA GLN A 94 24.89 10.63 20.13
C GLN A 94 26.32 10.60 19.61
N VAL A 95 26.48 10.74 18.29
CA VAL A 95 27.79 10.98 17.66
C VAL A 95 27.73 12.36 17.02
N LEU A 96 28.64 13.26 17.39
CA LEU A 96 28.65 14.65 16.90
C LEU A 96 27.32 15.39 17.11
N ASN A 97 26.65 15.18 18.25
CA ASN A 97 25.30 15.70 18.56
C ASN A 97 24.18 15.22 17.62
N VAL A 98 24.41 14.13 16.89
CA VAL A 98 23.42 13.51 16.00
C VAL A 98 22.97 12.17 16.61
N PRO A 99 21.65 11.90 16.72
CA PRO A 99 21.13 10.62 17.20
C PRO A 99 21.25 9.55 16.11
N VAL A 100 22.45 8.97 15.95
CA VAL A 100 22.77 8.08 14.82
C VAL A 100 21.87 6.85 14.78
N PHE A 101 21.55 6.25 15.93
CA PHE A 101 20.69 5.07 15.97
C PHE A 101 19.24 5.36 15.62
N LEU A 102 18.73 6.56 15.93
CA LEU A 102 17.40 6.97 15.48
C LEU A 102 17.34 7.06 13.95
N ILE A 103 18.36 7.68 13.35
CA ILE A 103 18.46 7.79 11.88
C ILE A 103 18.60 6.42 11.25
N ALA A 104 19.44 5.55 11.84
CA ALA A 104 19.61 4.18 11.39
C ALA A 104 18.30 3.39 11.50
N ASN A 105 17.52 3.58 12.56
CA ASN A 105 16.20 2.95 12.73
C ASN A 105 15.23 3.41 11.64
N VAL A 106 15.11 4.71 11.39
CA VAL A 106 14.26 5.25 10.31
C VAL A 106 14.66 4.68 8.95
N LEU A 107 15.98 4.64 8.67
CA LEU A 107 16.48 4.05 7.44
C LEU A 107 16.18 2.55 7.36
N PHE A 108 16.33 1.82 8.46
CA PHE A 108 16.01 0.40 8.56
C PHE A 108 14.53 0.14 8.24
N ILE A 109 13.61 0.92 8.81
CA ILE A 109 12.17 0.82 8.53
C ILE A 109 11.92 0.97 7.04
N VAL A 110 12.43 2.06 6.44
CA VAL A 110 12.24 2.32 5.01
C VAL A 110 12.83 1.21 4.15
N LEU A 111 14.06 0.77 4.43
CA LEU A 111 14.73 -0.29 3.65
C LEU A 111 14.00 -1.63 3.73
N VAL A 112 13.53 -2.01 4.92
CA VAL A 112 12.79 -3.26 5.11
C VAL A 112 11.43 -3.17 4.45
N THR A 113 10.69 -2.06 4.60
CA THR A 113 9.41 -1.87 3.90
C THR A 113 9.60 -1.88 2.37
N VAL A 114 10.66 -1.24 1.86
CA VAL A 114 11.04 -1.34 0.44
C VAL A 114 11.32 -2.80 0.05
N GLY A 115 12.07 -3.54 0.86
CA GLY A 115 12.35 -4.96 0.64
C GLY A 115 11.07 -5.80 0.59
N LEU A 116 10.14 -5.58 1.51
CA LEU A 116 8.86 -6.27 1.56
C LEU A 116 7.99 -5.96 0.34
N VAL A 117 7.91 -4.69 -0.07
CA VAL A 117 7.02 -4.28 -1.17
C VAL A 117 7.62 -4.59 -2.54
N TYR A 118 8.92 -4.43 -2.73
CA TYR A 118 9.56 -4.50 -4.06
C TYR A 118 10.46 -5.71 -4.29
N TRP A 119 10.98 -6.32 -3.22
CA TRP A 119 11.91 -7.44 -3.35
C TRP A 119 11.23 -8.78 -3.09
N ALA A 120 10.25 -8.82 -2.17
CA ALA A 120 9.43 -10.01 -1.94
C ALA A 120 8.38 -10.23 -3.05
N ASP A 121 7.93 -9.16 -3.72
CA ASP A 121 7.07 -9.29 -4.89
C ASP A 121 7.95 -9.54 -6.13
N PHE A 122 7.90 -10.75 -6.69
CA PHE A 122 8.61 -11.18 -7.91
C PHE A 122 8.21 -10.41 -9.19
N ARG A 123 7.57 -9.25 -9.07
CA ARG A 123 6.99 -8.50 -10.18
C ARG A 123 7.77 -7.21 -10.38
N ARG A 124 8.50 -7.16 -11.50
CA ARG A 124 9.10 -5.93 -12.04
C ARG A 124 7.99 -4.88 -12.18
N VAL A 125 7.96 -3.91 -11.26
CA VAL A 125 7.09 -2.75 -11.35
C VAL A 125 7.79 -1.72 -12.23
N ASP A 126 7.24 -1.47 -13.41
CA ASP A 126 7.58 -0.27 -14.18
C ASP A 126 7.12 0.95 -13.38
N VAL A 127 8.05 1.85 -13.11
CA VAL A 127 7.84 3.07 -12.30
C VAL A 127 6.94 4.03 -13.09
N SER A 128 5.63 3.87 -12.98
CA SER A 128 4.66 4.76 -13.62
C SER A 128 4.19 5.84 -12.64
N LYS A 129 4.66 7.07 -12.87
CA LYS A 129 4.30 8.34 -12.18
C LYS A 129 4.68 8.43 -10.68
N PRO A 130 5.98 8.47 -10.37
CA PRO A 130 6.50 8.71 -9.02
C PRO A 130 6.14 10.11 -8.50
N ILE A 131 5.88 10.24 -7.18
CA ILE A 131 5.51 11.52 -6.53
C ILE A 131 6.67 12.53 -6.55
N LEU A 132 7.90 12.05 -6.77
CA LEU A 132 9.15 12.81 -6.78
C LEU A 132 10.16 12.27 -7.83
N GLY A 133 9.71 11.71 -8.94
CA GLY A 133 10.61 11.10 -9.95
C GLY A 133 11.20 9.73 -9.56
N PHE A 134 11.30 9.41 -8.26
CA PHE A 134 11.91 8.17 -7.75
C PHE A 134 11.07 7.40 -6.72
N ILE A 135 10.23 8.07 -5.91
CA ILE A 135 9.47 7.41 -4.83
C ILE A 135 8.12 6.90 -5.33
N PRO A 136 7.84 5.59 -5.24
CA PRO A 136 6.55 5.02 -5.62
C PRO A 136 5.41 5.45 -4.68
N ARG A 137 4.22 5.70 -5.25
CA ARG A 137 3.02 6.13 -4.51
C ARG A 137 2.62 5.15 -3.40
N ARG A 138 2.68 3.86 -3.69
CA ARG A 138 2.31 2.77 -2.77
C ARG A 138 3.17 2.77 -1.51
N LEU A 139 4.50 2.82 -1.66
CA LEU A 139 5.44 2.87 -0.55
C LEU A 139 5.18 4.08 0.35
N PHE A 140 4.97 5.24 -0.27
CA PHE A 140 4.66 6.46 0.47
C PHE A 140 3.36 6.35 1.26
N GLY A 141 2.30 5.79 0.64
CA GLY A 141 1.02 5.53 1.31
C GLY A 141 1.17 4.63 2.53
N ILE A 142 1.88 3.49 2.38
CA ILE A 142 2.15 2.56 3.48
C ILE A 142 2.88 3.24 4.62
N LEU A 143 3.98 3.93 4.32
CA LEU A 143 4.81 4.62 5.31
C LEU A 143 4.06 5.74 6.03
N CYS A 144 3.28 6.56 5.31
CA CYS A 144 2.51 7.65 5.90
C CYS A 144 1.37 7.15 6.78
N ILE A 145 0.57 6.19 6.31
CA ILE A 145 -0.56 5.66 7.08
C ILE A 145 -0.06 4.94 8.32
N SER A 146 0.96 4.07 8.18
CA SER A 146 1.56 3.40 9.33
C SER A 146 2.17 4.39 10.33
N PHE A 147 2.78 5.48 9.87
CA PHE A 147 3.29 6.53 10.75
C PHE A 147 2.17 7.24 11.52
N MET A 148 1.06 7.56 10.84
CA MET A 148 -0.14 8.12 11.48
C MET A 148 -0.74 7.15 12.50
N VAL A 149 -0.80 5.85 12.19
CA VAL A 149 -1.26 4.81 13.13
C VAL A 149 -0.36 4.77 14.36
N ALA A 150 0.96 4.66 14.17
CA ALA A 150 1.92 4.60 15.27
C ALA A 150 1.83 5.85 16.16
N THR A 151 1.80 7.04 15.55
CA THR A 151 1.66 8.31 16.27
C THR A 151 0.33 8.37 17.02
N GLY A 152 -0.77 8.07 16.34
CA GLY A 152 -2.11 8.08 16.92
C GLY A 152 -2.26 7.11 18.08
N MET A 153 -1.72 5.90 17.96
CA MET A 153 -1.71 4.92 19.03
C MET A 153 -0.84 5.36 20.21
N THR A 154 0.35 5.86 19.95
CA THR A 154 1.26 6.32 21.01
C THR A 154 0.64 7.47 21.81
N LEU A 155 -0.06 8.38 21.13
CA LEU A 155 -0.77 9.50 21.77
C LEU A 155 -2.05 9.05 22.48
N LEU A 156 -2.91 8.28 21.81
CA LEU A 156 -4.23 7.90 22.33
C LEU A 156 -4.14 7.04 23.59
N TRP A 157 -3.13 6.17 23.69
CA TRP A 157 -2.89 5.34 24.87
C TRP A 157 -1.98 6.01 25.91
N GLY A 158 -1.62 7.28 25.74
CA GLY A 158 -0.80 8.04 26.70
C GLY A 158 0.68 7.66 26.75
N ARG A 159 1.12 6.71 25.91
CA ARG A 159 2.51 6.22 25.83
C ARG A 159 3.50 7.31 25.41
N ALA A 160 3.03 8.36 24.75
CA ALA A 160 3.86 9.51 24.37
C ALA A 160 4.33 10.34 25.57
N PHE A 161 3.61 10.34 26.70
CA PHE A 161 3.85 11.24 27.83
C PHE A 161 4.36 10.53 29.08
N ASP A 162 4.51 9.20 29.01
CA ASP A 162 4.88 8.39 30.15
C ASP A 162 6.35 8.64 30.55
N GLY A 163 6.59 8.93 31.83
CA GLY A 163 7.94 9.17 32.37
C GLY A 163 8.57 10.54 32.08
N ASP A 164 7.78 11.56 31.72
CA ASP A 164 8.26 12.92 31.36
C ASP A 164 9.36 12.94 30.27
N PRO A 165 9.09 12.36 29.09
CA PRO A 165 10.10 12.13 28.07
C PRO A 165 10.51 13.41 27.35
N THR A 166 11.73 13.42 26.84
CA THR A 166 12.17 14.49 25.92
C THR A 166 11.47 14.37 24.56
N ASN A 167 11.35 15.49 23.82
CA ASN A 167 10.73 15.48 22.48
C ASN A 167 11.37 14.46 21.52
N ILE A 168 12.69 14.25 21.61
CA ILE A 168 13.42 13.30 20.77
C ILE A 168 13.07 11.86 21.16
N GLU A 169 12.90 11.60 22.45
CA GLU A 169 12.51 10.28 22.94
C GLU A 169 11.09 9.92 22.51
N VAL A 170 10.16 10.88 22.54
CA VAL A 170 8.81 10.69 21.98
C VAL A 170 8.87 10.29 20.51
N ILE A 171 9.72 10.96 19.72
CA ILE A 171 9.95 10.58 18.31
C ILE A 171 10.54 9.16 18.24
N GLY A 172 11.51 8.82 19.10
CA GLY A 172 12.06 7.47 19.21
C GLY A 172 10.99 6.41 19.43
N ARG A 173 10.14 6.58 20.45
CA ARG A 173 9.01 5.70 20.78
C ARG A 173 8.09 5.51 19.57
N ILE A 174 7.72 6.60 18.90
CA ILE A 174 6.88 6.56 17.70
C ILE A 174 7.57 5.79 16.57
N THR A 175 8.87 5.98 16.33
CA THR A 175 9.58 5.29 15.23
C THR A 175 9.68 3.78 15.45
N ILE A 176 9.79 3.32 16.69
CA ILE A 176 9.82 1.89 17.01
C ILE A 176 8.46 1.26 16.71
N ILE A 177 7.39 1.90 17.17
CA ILE A 177 6.01 1.46 16.90
C ILE A 177 5.71 1.54 15.39
N TRP A 178 6.24 2.57 14.73
CA TRP A 178 6.12 2.75 13.29
C TRP A 178 6.79 1.61 12.50
N ALA A 179 7.90 1.04 12.98
CA ALA A 179 8.51 -0.13 12.35
C ALA A 179 7.52 -1.29 12.24
N ALA A 180 6.90 -1.67 13.37
CA ALA A 180 5.92 -2.74 13.38
C ALA A 180 4.67 -2.39 12.58
N ALA A 181 4.20 -1.15 12.67
CA ALA A 181 3.04 -0.70 11.90
C ALA A 181 3.32 -0.72 10.38
N ALA A 182 4.51 -0.32 9.95
CA ALA A 182 4.90 -0.31 8.55
C ALA A 182 5.08 -1.72 7.99
N PHE A 183 5.62 -2.65 8.79
CA PHE A 183 5.76 -4.05 8.39
C PHE A 183 4.41 -4.75 8.32
N GLY A 184 3.57 -4.58 9.35
CA GLY A 184 2.21 -5.11 9.37
C GLY A 184 1.36 -4.56 8.23
N GLY A 185 1.47 -3.26 7.96
CA GLY A 185 0.78 -2.62 6.85
C GLY A 185 1.27 -3.11 5.48
N ALA A 186 2.59 -3.25 5.29
CA ALA A 186 3.16 -3.80 4.07
C ALA A 186 2.75 -5.26 3.82
N ILE A 187 2.67 -6.09 4.87
CA ILE A 187 2.21 -7.48 4.74
C ILE A 187 0.70 -7.53 4.46
N GLY A 188 -0.10 -6.71 5.15
CA GLY A 188 -1.55 -6.62 4.95
C GLY A 188 -1.90 -6.27 3.50
N ASP A 189 -1.18 -5.30 2.94
CA ASP A 189 -1.30 -4.84 1.56
C ASP A 189 -0.80 -5.86 0.51
N ILE A 190 -0.10 -6.93 0.92
CA ILE A 190 0.32 -8.02 0.03
C ILE A 190 -0.75 -9.13 -0.06
N LEU A 191 -1.71 -9.18 0.89
CA LEU A 191 -2.74 -10.21 0.90
C LEU A 191 -3.76 -9.96 -0.24
N PRO A 192 -4.11 -11.00 -1.03
CA PRO A 192 -5.02 -10.83 -2.16
C PRO A 192 -6.45 -10.54 -1.69
N GLY A 193 -6.90 -9.30 -1.87
CA GLY A 193 -8.30 -8.88 -1.76
C GLY A 193 -8.90 -8.56 -3.12
N GLU A 194 -10.12 -9.01 -3.39
CA GLU A 194 -10.81 -8.64 -4.63
C GLU A 194 -11.07 -7.11 -4.70
N SER A 195 -10.68 -6.54 -5.84
CA SER A 195 -10.48 -5.11 -6.07
C SER A 195 -11.80 -4.42 -6.45
N GLN A 196 -12.42 -3.70 -5.51
CA GLN A 196 -13.48 -2.71 -5.78
C GLN A 196 -13.32 -1.46 -4.88
N GLY A 197 -12.14 -0.83 -4.89
CA GLY A 197 -11.85 0.37 -4.10
C GLY A 197 -11.83 1.66 -4.93
N LYS A 198 -12.43 2.74 -4.43
CA LYS A 198 -12.39 4.08 -5.03
C LYS A 198 -10.97 4.65 -4.95
N ASP A 199 -10.52 5.32 -6.01
CA ASP A 199 -9.17 5.91 -6.07
C ASP A 199 -8.99 7.06 -5.06
N LEU A 200 -7.87 7.01 -4.33
CA LEU A 200 -7.41 8.10 -3.46
C LEU A 200 -6.37 8.95 -4.20
N ALA A 201 -6.83 9.75 -5.15
CA ALA A 201 -6.04 10.86 -5.69
C ALA A 201 -6.93 12.10 -5.79
N PRO A 202 -6.45 13.30 -5.43
CA PRO A 202 -7.06 14.51 -5.93
C PRO A 202 -6.85 14.56 -7.44
N GLU A 203 -7.96 14.62 -8.18
CA GLU A 203 -7.92 15.10 -9.56
C GLU A 203 -7.31 16.51 -9.55
N ASN A 204 -6.38 16.75 -10.47
CA ASN A 204 -5.75 18.04 -10.80
C ASN A 204 -4.47 18.40 -10.01
N PHE A 205 -3.31 18.31 -10.67
CA PHE A 205 -2.64 19.44 -11.34
C PHE A 205 -1.81 18.93 -12.53
#